data_AF-A0A1S3VXN8-F1
#
_entry.id   AF-A0A1S3VXN8-F1
#
_cell.length_a   1.000
_cell.length_b   1.000
_cell.length_c   1.000
_cell.angle_alpha   90.00
_cell.angle_beta   90.00
_cell.angle_gamma   90.00
#
_symmetry.space_group_name_H-M   'P 1'
#
loop_
_entity.id
_entity.type
_entity.pdbx_description
1 polymer ?
#
loop_
_entity_poly.entity_id
_entity_poly.type
_entity_poly.pdbx_seq_one_letter_code
_entity_poly.pdbx_strand_id
1 'polypeptide(L)'
;IPFQVGLSKADLRKTLKSSLSGVDKSIAAMYKKLQKNLTSEELLPSLWDKCKKDFLDKYETFVQLVAKIYPAESVPSVGELRDLLASM
;
A
#
# COMPACT_ATOMS: atom_id res chain seq x y z
N ILE A 1 -1.60 -2.39 -25.68
CA ILE A 1 -0.62 -1.33 -25.34
C ILE A 1 0.68 -1.72 -26.07
N PRO A 2 1.23 -0.88 -26.96
CA PRO A 2 2.49 -1.17 -27.64
C PRO A 2 3.65 -1.28 -26.64
N PHE A 3 4.69 -2.02 -27.00
CA PHE A 3 5.90 -2.14 -26.18
C PHE A 3 6.54 -0.77 -25.95
N GLN A 4 6.68 -0.38 -24.68
CA GLN A 4 7.39 0.83 -24.27
C GLN A 4 8.59 0.43 -23.42
N VAL A 5 9.77 0.89 -23.81
CA VAL A 5 11.03 0.68 -23.06
C VAL A 5 10.86 1.26 -21.65
N GLY A 6 11.16 0.48 -20.62
CA GLY A 6 11.02 0.89 -19.21
C GLY A 6 9.63 0.62 -18.59
N LEU A 7 8.68 0.06 -19.35
CA LEU A 7 7.35 -0.34 -18.86
C LEU A 7 7.13 -1.85 -19.01
N SER A 8 8.21 -2.62 -19.03
CA SER A 8 8.13 -4.08 -19.10
C SER A 8 7.61 -4.69 -17.79
N LYS A 9 7.21 -5.96 -17.85
CA LYS A 9 6.90 -6.77 -16.65
C LYS A 9 8.05 -6.78 -15.64
N ALA A 10 9.29 -6.81 -16.11
CA ALA A 10 10.47 -6.80 -15.25
C ALA A 10 10.62 -5.46 -14.52
N ASP A 11 10.35 -4.36 -15.21
CA ASP A 11 10.37 -3.02 -14.61
C ASP A 11 9.28 -2.85 -13.56
N LEU A 12 8.06 -3.36 -13.83
CA LEU A 12 6.99 -3.40 -12.84
C LEU A 12 7.43 -4.17 -11.58
N ARG A 13 7.96 -5.39 -11.73
CA ARG A 13 8.42 -6.20 -10.59
C ARG A 13 9.51 -5.50 -9.78
N LYS A 14 10.44 -4.82 -10.45
CA LYS A 14 11.50 -4.03 -9.79
C LYS A 14 10.90 -2.89 -8.97
N THR A 15 9.97 -2.14 -9.55
CA THR A 15 9.27 -1.02 -8.89
C THR A 15 8.42 -1.50 -7.73
N LEU A 16 7.69 -2.61 -7.90
CA LEU A 16 6.91 -3.25 -6.83
C LEU A 16 7.80 -3.66 -5.68
N LYS A 17 8.92 -4.34 -5.97
CA LYS A 17 9.88 -4.76 -4.95
C LYS A 17 10.42 -3.56 -4.17
N SER A 18 10.83 -2.48 -4.83
CA SER A 18 11.36 -1.31 -4.14
C SER A 18 10.30 -0.53 -3.35
N SER A 19 9.05 -0.52 -3.82
CA SER A 19 7.97 0.27 -3.21
C SER A 19 7.28 -0.47 -2.06
N LEU A 20 7.14 -1.79 -2.16
CA LEU A 20 6.49 -2.63 -1.14
C LEU A 20 7.49 -3.19 -0.12
N SER A 21 8.79 -3.20 -0.42
CA SER A 21 9.80 -3.58 0.59
C SER A 21 9.80 -2.58 1.74
N GLY A 22 9.57 -3.06 2.96
CA GLY A 22 9.57 -2.21 4.15
C GLY A 22 8.27 -1.45 4.38
N VAL A 23 7.17 -1.82 3.70
CA VAL A 23 5.86 -1.19 3.89
C VAL A 23 5.39 -1.27 5.34
N ASP A 24 5.66 -2.38 6.02
CA ASP A 24 5.48 -2.58 7.46
C ASP A 24 6.15 -1.48 8.29
N LYS A 25 7.43 -1.19 8.00
CA LYS A 25 8.20 -0.14 8.69
C LYS A 25 7.65 1.24 8.38
N SER A 26 7.24 1.49 7.13
CA SER A 26 6.64 2.77 6.73
C SER A 26 5.30 3.01 7.43
N ILE A 27 4.46 1.97 7.55
CA ILE A 27 3.17 2.03 8.26
C ILE A 27 3.40 2.26 9.76
N ALA A 28 4.35 1.55 10.39
CA ALA A 28 4.72 1.77 11.80
C ALA A 28 5.21 3.20 12.04
N ALA A 29 6.03 3.73 11.14
CA ALA A 29 6.53 5.10 11.22
C ALA A 29 5.40 6.13 11.09
N MET A 30 4.40 5.86 10.23
CA MET A 30 3.21 6.70 10.09
C MET A 30 2.37 6.70 11.37
N TYR A 31 2.10 5.52 11.95
CA TYR A 31 1.38 5.41 13.22
C TYR A 31 2.10 6.17 14.35
N LYS A 32 3.42 5.99 14.48
CA LYS A 32 4.24 6.71 15.47
C LYS A 32 4.23 8.23 15.26
N LYS A 33 4.19 8.68 14.01
CA LYS A 33 4.05 10.12 13.69
C LYS A 33 2.68 10.65 14.10
N LEU A 34 1.60 9.91 13.87
CA LEU A 34 0.27 10.29 14.32
C LEU A 34 0.24 10.43 15.85
N GLN A 35 0.72 9.42 16.57
CA GLN A 35 0.79 9.43 18.03
C GLN A 35 1.55 10.64 18.58
N LYS A 36 2.69 11.00 17.98
CA LYS A 36 3.53 12.11 18.45
C LYS A 36 2.96 13.51 18.20
N ASN A 37 2.12 13.67 17.17
CA ASN A 37 1.63 14.99 16.73
C ASN A 37 0.16 15.22 17.13
N LEU A 38 -0.53 14.20 17.66
CA LEU A 38 -1.89 14.34 18.15
C LEU A 38 -1.89 14.79 19.61
N THR A 39 -2.52 15.93 19.89
CA THR A 39 -2.73 16.42 21.26
C THR A 39 -3.85 15.67 21.97
N SER A 40 -4.81 15.10 21.21
CA SER A 40 -5.90 14.28 21.74
C SER A 40 -5.69 12.82 21.34
N GLU A 41 -5.20 12.02 22.28
CA GLU A 41 -4.91 10.60 22.07
C GLU A 41 -6.17 9.78 21.76
N GLU A 42 -7.33 10.21 22.27
CA GLU A 42 -8.63 9.57 22.05
C GLU A 42 -9.04 9.53 20.57
N LEU A 43 -8.51 10.46 19.74
CA LEU A 43 -8.78 10.50 18.31
C LEU A 43 -7.88 9.56 17.50
N LEU A 44 -6.78 9.07 18.08
CA LEU A 44 -5.79 8.26 17.39
C LEU A 44 -6.39 7.00 16.74
N PRO A 45 -7.26 6.20 17.42
CA PRO A 45 -7.85 5.01 16.80
C PRO A 45 -8.69 5.35 15.56
N SER A 46 -9.55 6.36 15.66
CA SER A 46 -10.43 6.77 14.55
C SER A 46 -9.64 7.32 13.35
N LEU A 47 -8.59 8.11 13.61
CA LEU A 47 -7.71 8.63 12.56
C LEU A 47 -6.90 7.50 11.92
N TRP A 48 -6.44 6.54 12.72
CA TRP A 48 -5.72 5.39 12.21
C TRP A 48 -6.58 4.52 11.31
N ASP A 49 -7.83 4.25 11.72
CA ASP A 49 -8.79 3.52 10.90
C ASP A 49 -9.07 4.21 9.57
N LYS A 50 -9.18 5.55 9.59
CA LYS A 50 -9.30 6.33 8.36
C LYS A 50 -8.07 6.19 7.46
N CYS A 51 -6.85 6.30 8.02
CA CYS A 51 -5.62 6.13 7.25
C CYS A 51 -5.50 4.73 6.63
N LYS A 52 -5.84 3.68 7.38
CA LYS A 52 -5.88 2.29 6.87
C LYS A 52 -6.85 2.16 5.70
N LYS A 53 -8.06 2.72 5.83
CA LYS A 53 -9.06 2.72 4.77
C LYS A 53 -8.58 3.45 3.52
N ASP A 54 -8.12 4.69 3.67
CA ASP A 54 -7.64 5.52 2.55
C ASP A 54 -6.46 4.86 1.81
N PHE A 55 -5.60 4.12 2.52
CA PHE A 55 -4.53 3.34 1.91
C PHE A 55 -5.07 2.15 1.11
N LEU A 56 -5.98 1.36 1.69
CA LEU A 56 -6.55 0.18 1.02
C LEU A 56 -7.36 0.56 -0.23
N ASP A 57 -8.14 1.64 -0.18
CA ASP A 57 -8.92 2.12 -1.34
C ASP A 57 -8.01 2.51 -2.52
N LYS A 58 -6.88 3.17 -2.23
CA LYS A 58 -5.86 3.48 -3.25
C LYS A 58 -5.15 2.24 -3.76
N TYR A 59 -4.84 1.29 -2.87
CA TYR A 59 -4.18 0.05 -3.24
C TYR A 59 -5.08 -0.81 -4.14
N GLU A 60 -6.37 -0.87 -3.86
CA GLU A 60 -7.34 -1.58 -4.71
C GLU A 60 -7.36 -1.03 -6.13
N THR A 61 -7.37 0.30 -6.27
CA THR A 61 -7.26 0.96 -7.59
C THR A 61 -5.96 0.56 -8.30
N PHE A 62 -4.85 0.49 -7.57
CA PHE A 62 -3.57 0.03 -8.11
C PHE A 62 -3.61 -1.43 -8.58
N VAL A 63 -4.16 -2.34 -7.78
CA VAL A 63 -4.31 -3.77 -8.14
C VAL A 63 -5.13 -3.92 -9.42
N GLN A 64 -6.24 -3.19 -9.54
CA GLN A 64 -7.09 -3.19 -10.74
C GLN A 64 -6.31 -2.71 -11.99
N LEU A 65 -5.48 -1.68 -11.86
CA LEU A 65 -4.63 -1.19 -12.94
C LEU A 65 -3.57 -2.22 -13.34
N VAL A 66 -2.92 -2.87 -12.38
CA VAL A 66 -1.95 -3.94 -12.65
C VAL A 66 -2.60 -5.10 -13.38
N ALA A 67 -3.77 -5.58 -12.94
CA ALA A 67 -4.49 -6.65 -13.60
C ALA A 67 -4.88 -6.30 -15.05
N LYS A 68 -5.24 -5.04 -15.30
CA LYS A 68 -5.60 -4.55 -16.64
C LYS A 68 -4.40 -4.46 -17.60
N ILE A 69 -3.25 -3.98 -17.10
CA ILE A 69 -2.07 -3.68 -17.94
C ILE A 69 -1.13 -4.90 -18.02
N TYR A 70 -1.04 -5.67 -16.94
CA TYR A 70 -0.12 -6.78 -16.74
C TYR A 70 -0.86 -8.03 -16.20
N PRO A 71 -1.78 -8.63 -16.98
CA PRO A 71 -2.68 -9.70 -16.50
C PRO A 71 -2.00 -10.99 -16.04
N ALA A 72 -0.71 -11.17 -16.37
CA ALA A 72 0.09 -12.32 -15.95
C ALA A 72 0.99 -12.02 -14.72
N GLU A 73 0.93 -10.81 -14.18
CA GLU A 73 1.64 -10.43 -12.97
C GLU A 73 0.74 -10.56 -11.76
N SER A 74 1.32 -11.02 -10.65
CA SER A 74 0.65 -11.10 -9.37
C SER A 74 1.24 -10.05 -8.42
N VAL A 75 0.37 -9.44 -7.63
CA VAL A 75 0.69 -8.51 -6.55
C VAL A 75 -0.03 -8.99 -5.29
N PRO A 76 0.42 -8.60 -4.09
CA PRO A 76 -0.35 -8.85 -2.88
C PRO A 76 -1.80 -8.39 -3.06
N SER A 77 -2.73 -9.19 -2.57
CA SER A 77 -4.14 -8.85 -2.58
C SER A 77 -4.43 -7.74 -1.58
N VAL A 78 -5.56 -7.04 -1.79
CA VAL A 78 -6.10 -6.08 -0.82
C VAL A 78 -6.35 -6.77 0.53
N GLY A 79 -6.71 -8.05 0.53
CA GLY A 79 -6.89 -8.87 1.74
C GLY A 79 -5.59 -9.03 2.53
N GLU A 80 -4.51 -9.45 1.87
CA GLU A 80 -3.20 -9.61 2.52
C GLU A 80 -2.69 -8.30 3.15
N LEU A 81 -2.89 -7.16 2.46
CA LEU A 81 -2.51 -5.87 3.05
C LEU A 81 -3.44 -5.42 4.18
N ARG A 82 -4.72 -5.77 4.12
CA ARG A 82 -5.66 -5.51 5.23
C ARG A 82 -5.24 -6.27 6.48
N ASP A 83 -4.86 -7.53 6.33
CA ASP A 83 -4.43 -8.37 7.45
C ASP A 83 -3.10 -7.86 8.03
N LEU A 84 -2.17 -7.43 7.18
CA LEU A 84 -0.94 -6.76 7.62
C LEU A 84 -1.25 -5.50 8.45
N LEU A 85 -2.15 -4.63 7.96
CA LEU A 85 -2.55 -3.41 8.67
C LEU A 85 -3.32 -3.68 9.98
N ALA A 86 -4.03 -4.80 10.07
CA ALA A 86 -4.75 -5.21 11.28
C ALA A 86 -3.82 -5.74 12.38
N SER A 87 -2.63 -6.23 12.00
CA SER A 87 -1.60 -6.69 12.94
C SER A 87 -0.82 -5.57 13.63
N MET A 88 -1.14 -4.31 13.33
CA MET A 88 -0.44 -3.10 13.80
C MET A 88 -1.25 -2.25 14.77
#